data_AF-A0A535QBG7-F1
#
_entry.id   AF-A0A535QBG7-F1
#
_cell.length_a   1.000
_cell.length_b   1.000
_cell.length_c   1.000
_cell.angle_alpha   90.00
_cell.angle_beta   90.00
_cell.angle_gamma   90.00
#
_symmetry.space_group_name_H-M   'P 1'
#
loop_
_entity.id
_entity.type
_entity.pdbx_description
1 polymer ?
#
loop_
_entity_poly.entity_id
_entity_poly.type
_entity_poly.pdbx_seq_one_letter_code
_entity_poly.pdbx_strand_id
1 'polypeptide(L)'
;MDVVDWLMDSDPAIRWQVMRDLIDVPDDEVKAERARVAADGWGARLLAQQRNDGHWDKSTPDRLTSAEAIDWWRSLPPARQGTLFPEWTSTAWSLMLLRAFGLDPACAQAREAVRRVREQVA
;
A
#
# COMPACT_ATOMS: atom_id res chain seq x y z
N MET A 1 30.43 -0.12 -7.09
CA MET A 1 29.39 -0.20 -6.05
C MET A 1 28.95 -1.64 -5.99
N ASP A 2 29.02 -2.26 -4.82
CA ASP A 2 28.52 -3.61 -4.60
C ASP A 2 26.97 -3.63 -4.72
N VAL A 3 26.40 -4.76 -5.14
CA VAL A 3 24.94 -4.93 -5.28
C VAL A 3 24.26 -4.83 -3.91
N VAL A 4 24.88 -5.37 -2.86
CA VAL A 4 24.35 -5.27 -1.49
C VAL A 4 24.35 -3.81 -1.03
N ASP A 5 25.44 -3.07 -1.26
CA ASP A 5 25.52 -1.64 -0.94
C ASP A 5 24.41 -0.84 -1.64
N TRP A 6 24.17 -1.11 -2.93
CA TRP A 6 23.11 -0.45 -3.69
C TRP A 6 21.71 -0.78 -3.15
N LEU A 7 21.46 -2.04 -2.77
CA LEU A 7 20.20 -2.46 -2.16
C LEU A 7 19.98 -1.85 -0.77
N MET A 8 21.06 -1.69 0.01
CA MET A 8 21.05 -1.00 1.30
C MET A 8 20.86 0.51 1.14
N ASP A 9 21.22 1.11 0.01
CA ASP A 9 20.91 2.51 -0.32
C ASP A 9 19.53 2.69 -0.99
N SER A 10 18.54 1.89 -0.59
CA SER A 10 17.20 1.89 -1.20
C SER A 10 16.08 2.22 -0.21
N ASP A 11 14.82 2.04 -0.63
CA ASP A 11 13.63 2.25 0.19
C ASP A 11 13.62 1.30 1.41
N PRO A 12 13.11 1.72 2.59
CA PRO A 12 12.95 0.82 3.73
C PRO A 12 12.22 -0.47 3.37
N ALA A 13 11.23 -0.44 2.47
CA ALA A 13 10.50 -1.62 2.01
C ALA A 13 11.39 -2.70 1.38
N ILE A 14 12.58 -2.31 0.90
CA ILE A 14 13.61 -3.22 0.37
C ILE A 14 14.69 -3.48 1.43
N ARG A 15 15.19 -2.41 2.09
CA ARG A 15 16.35 -2.48 3.00
C ARG A 15 16.18 -3.51 4.12
N TRP A 16 15.02 -3.56 4.78
CA TRP A 16 14.81 -4.51 5.88
C TRP A 16 14.85 -5.98 5.40
N GLN A 17 14.45 -6.24 4.14
CA GLN A 17 14.49 -7.58 3.56
C GLN A 17 15.94 -7.98 3.24
N VAL A 18 16.74 -7.04 2.74
CA VAL A 18 18.17 -7.24 2.50
C VAL A 18 18.89 -7.56 3.80
N MET A 19 18.61 -6.80 4.86
CA MET A 19 19.14 -7.05 6.21
C MET A 19 18.81 -8.46 6.71
N ARG A 20 17.57 -8.91 6.53
CA ARG A 20 17.09 -10.23 6.96
C ARG A 20 17.65 -11.36 6.10
N ASP A 21 17.66 -11.20 4.78
CA ASP A 21 17.80 -12.32 3.84
C ASP A 21 19.20 -12.44 3.25
N LEU A 22 19.98 -11.36 3.18
CA LEU A 22 21.26 -11.34 2.47
C LEU A 22 22.48 -11.12 3.37
N ILE A 23 22.34 -10.40 4.50
CA ILE A 23 23.47 -10.05 5.37
C ILE A 23 23.29 -10.45 6.84
N ASP A 24 22.18 -11.12 7.17
CA ASP A 24 21.93 -11.78 8.48
C ASP A 24 22.11 -10.84 9.69
N VAL A 25 21.51 -9.64 9.61
CA VAL A 25 21.50 -8.68 10.73
C VAL A 25 20.52 -9.16 11.83
N PRO A 26 20.79 -8.90 13.13
CA PRO A 26 19.87 -9.23 14.21
C PRO A 26 18.41 -8.78 14.00
N ASP A 27 17.48 -9.61 14.48
CA ASP A 27 16.01 -9.43 14.34
C ASP A 27 15.50 -8.07 14.82
N ASP A 28 16.10 -7.51 15.86
CA ASP A 28 15.74 -6.21 16.43
C ASP A 28 16.11 -5.05 15.49
N GLU A 29 17.26 -5.12 14.83
CA GLU A 29 17.66 -4.16 13.80
C GLU A 29 16.77 -4.28 12.55
N VAL A 30 16.44 -5.51 12.12
CA VAL A 30 15.48 -5.75 11.02
C VAL A 30 14.11 -5.16 11.34
N LYS A 31 13.62 -5.34 12.58
CA LYS A 31 12.35 -4.76 13.04
C LYS A 31 12.42 -3.23 13.06
N ALA A 32 13.53 -2.66 13.53
CA ALA A 32 13.73 -1.22 13.56
C ALA A 32 13.70 -0.61 12.15
N GLU A 33 14.39 -1.23 11.19
CA GLU A 33 14.37 -0.76 9.80
C GLU A 33 12.99 -0.95 9.15
N ARG A 34 12.34 -2.11 9.37
CA ARG A 34 10.99 -2.38 8.87
C ARG A 34 9.95 -1.38 9.41
N ALA A 35 10.10 -0.91 10.65
CA ALA A 35 9.20 0.09 11.25
C ALA A 35 9.19 1.41 10.48
N ARG A 36 10.29 1.75 9.78
CA ARG A 36 10.40 2.96 8.97
C ARG A 36 9.48 2.97 7.77
N VAL A 37 9.01 1.82 7.28
CA VAL A 37 8.03 1.73 6.18
C VAL A 37 6.78 2.58 6.43
N ALA A 38 6.40 2.76 7.71
CA ALA A 38 5.23 3.56 8.08
C ALA A 38 5.46 5.08 8.04
N ALA A 39 6.70 5.56 7.97
CA ALA A 39 7.08 6.96 8.11
C ALA A 39 7.93 7.50 6.94
N ASP A 40 8.69 6.62 6.29
CA ASP A 40 9.62 6.93 5.22
C ASP A 40 9.22 6.23 3.91
N GLY A 41 9.71 6.77 2.79
CA GLY A 41 9.73 6.03 1.53
C GLY A 41 8.36 5.75 0.90
N TRP A 42 8.28 4.64 0.19
CA TRP A 42 7.10 4.22 -0.58
C TRP A 42 5.91 3.88 0.31
N GLY A 43 6.13 3.25 1.45
CA GLY A 43 5.06 2.90 2.41
C GLY A 43 4.36 4.16 2.95
N ALA A 44 5.14 5.14 3.42
CA ALA A 44 4.59 6.40 3.91
C ALA A 44 3.90 7.21 2.81
N ARG A 45 4.49 7.26 1.60
CA ARG A 45 3.86 7.91 0.45
C ARG A 45 2.53 7.26 0.10
N LEU A 46 2.47 5.93 0.08
CA LEU A 46 1.24 5.20 -0.21
C LEU A 46 0.20 5.45 0.88
N LEU A 47 0.54 5.36 2.17
CA LEU A 47 -0.35 5.71 3.27
C LEU A 47 -0.93 7.14 3.13
N ALA A 48 -0.10 8.10 2.73
CA ALA A 48 -0.52 9.48 2.54
C ALA A 48 -1.49 9.69 1.35
N GLN A 49 -1.56 8.76 0.40
CA GLN A 49 -2.56 8.79 -0.68
C GLN A 49 -3.94 8.30 -0.25
N GLN A 50 -4.08 7.75 0.96
CA GLN A 50 -5.40 7.36 1.45
C GLN A 50 -6.28 8.61 1.63
N ARG A 51 -7.43 8.58 0.98
CA ARG A 51 -8.41 9.66 1.02
C ARG A 51 -9.25 9.59 2.29
N ASN A 52 -9.95 10.68 2.58
CA ASN A 52 -10.85 10.78 3.73
C ASN A 52 -12.12 9.91 3.63
N ASP A 53 -12.37 9.31 2.46
CA ASP A 53 -13.42 8.30 2.22
C ASP A 53 -12.89 6.86 2.25
N GLY A 54 -11.67 6.67 2.76
CA GLY A 54 -11.08 5.36 3.07
C GLY A 54 -10.44 4.67 1.86
N HIS A 55 -10.67 5.20 0.67
CA HIS A 55 -10.16 4.67 -0.59
C HIS A 55 -8.80 5.28 -0.95
N TRP A 56 -8.08 4.60 -1.83
CA TRP A 56 -6.88 5.15 -2.48
C TRP A 56 -7.21 5.74 -3.85
N ASP A 57 -7.89 4.96 -4.67
CA ASP A 57 -8.34 5.37 -6.00
C ASP A 57 -9.77 4.89 -6.23
N LYS A 58 -10.56 5.74 -6.90
CA LYS A 58 -11.95 5.48 -7.32
C LYS A 58 -12.19 5.95 -8.76
N SER A 59 -11.12 6.26 -9.50
CA SER A 59 -11.20 6.67 -10.89
C SER A 59 -11.86 5.56 -11.73
N THR A 60 -12.46 5.96 -12.85
CA THR A 60 -12.97 4.97 -13.80
C THR A 60 -11.77 4.19 -14.34
N PRO A 61 -11.79 2.85 -14.28
CA PRO A 61 -10.66 2.07 -14.76
C PRO A 61 -10.44 2.29 -16.25
N ASP A 62 -9.20 2.61 -16.65
CA ASP A 62 -8.83 2.91 -18.04
C ASP A 62 -9.16 1.77 -19.02
N ARG A 63 -9.28 0.55 -18.51
CA ARG A 63 -9.65 -0.64 -19.30
C ARG A 63 -11.14 -0.73 -19.64
N LEU A 64 -11.99 0.09 -19.03
CA LEU A 64 -13.41 0.16 -19.40
C LEU A 64 -13.55 1.09 -20.60
N THR A 65 -13.60 0.50 -21.80
CA THR A 65 -13.60 1.24 -23.07
C THR A 65 -14.99 1.34 -23.73
N SER A 66 -15.94 0.48 -23.36
CA SER A 66 -17.31 0.53 -23.88
C SER A 66 -18.21 1.42 -23.02
N ALA A 67 -19.19 2.08 -23.65
CA ALA A 67 -20.20 2.87 -22.95
C ALA A 67 -20.95 2.03 -21.91
N GLU A 68 -21.30 0.79 -22.24
CA GLU A 68 -21.96 -0.16 -21.33
C GLU A 68 -21.12 -0.46 -20.08
N ALA A 69 -19.81 -0.67 -20.24
CA ALA A 69 -18.91 -0.93 -19.13
C ALA A 69 -18.72 0.30 -18.23
N ILE A 70 -18.65 1.49 -18.84
CA ILE A 70 -18.57 2.76 -18.11
C ILE A 70 -19.87 3.03 -17.35
N ASP A 71 -21.03 2.78 -17.95
CA ASP A 71 -22.33 2.96 -17.30
C ASP A 71 -22.55 1.94 -16.19
N TRP A 72 -22.15 0.69 -16.38
CA TRP A 72 -22.09 -0.30 -15.30
C TRP A 72 -21.23 0.20 -14.14
N TRP A 73 -20.01 0.68 -14.40
CA TRP A 73 -19.13 1.23 -13.37
C TRP A 73 -19.80 2.37 -12.59
N ARG A 74 -20.42 3.32 -13.29
CA ARG A 74 -21.14 4.45 -12.70
C ARG A 74 -22.37 4.01 -11.89
N SER A 75 -22.98 2.88 -12.24
CA SER A 75 -24.13 2.31 -11.53
C SER A 75 -23.76 1.64 -10.20
N LEU A 76 -22.48 1.32 -9.97
CA LEU A 76 -22.05 0.70 -8.71
C LEU A 76 -22.27 1.65 -7.53
N PRO A 77 -22.63 1.13 -6.34
CA PRO A 77 -22.65 1.92 -5.12
C PRO A 77 -21.31 2.67 -4.92
N PRO A 78 -21.31 3.93 -4.45
CA PRO A 78 -20.08 4.70 -4.30
C PRO A 78 -19.01 4.03 -3.43
N ALA A 79 -19.41 3.19 -2.46
CA ALA A 79 -18.49 2.44 -1.60
C ALA A 79 -17.82 1.25 -2.32
N ARG A 80 -18.41 0.75 -3.42
CA ARG A 80 -17.86 -0.33 -4.24
C ARG A 80 -16.96 0.17 -5.36
N GLN A 81 -17.13 1.43 -5.77
CA GLN A 81 -16.20 2.10 -6.69
C GLN A 81 -14.88 2.33 -5.96
N GLY A 82 -13.78 1.74 -6.41
CA GLY A 82 -12.49 1.88 -5.73
C GLY A 82 -12.11 0.77 -4.76
N THR A 83 -12.98 -0.24 -4.56
CA THR A 83 -12.63 -1.38 -3.69
C THR A 83 -11.66 -2.33 -4.39
N LEU A 84 -12.05 -2.83 -5.58
CA LEU A 84 -11.25 -3.78 -6.38
C LEU A 84 -10.67 -3.13 -7.65
N PHE A 85 -11.44 -2.23 -8.25
CA PHE A 85 -11.04 -1.45 -9.42
C PHE A 85 -10.93 0.02 -9.06
N PRO A 86 -10.11 0.81 -9.76
CA PRO A 86 -9.17 0.41 -10.82
C PRO A 86 -8.09 -0.55 -10.32
N GLU A 87 -7.65 -1.47 -11.18
CA GLU A 87 -6.58 -2.39 -10.81
C GLU A 87 -5.30 -1.62 -10.46
N TRP A 88 -4.47 -2.20 -9.60
CA TRP A 88 -3.21 -1.65 -9.10
C TRP A 88 -3.32 -0.45 -8.15
N THR A 89 -4.34 0.39 -8.29
CA THR A 89 -4.50 1.61 -7.48
C THR A 89 -5.70 1.58 -6.52
N SER A 90 -6.63 0.64 -6.68
CA SER A 90 -7.77 0.50 -5.76
C SER A 90 -7.34 0.17 -4.33
N THR A 91 -8.32 0.25 -3.43
CA THR A 91 -8.14 0.01 -1.99
C THR A 91 -7.55 -1.37 -1.71
N ALA A 92 -8.05 -2.43 -2.34
CA ALA A 92 -7.53 -3.78 -2.13
C ALA A 92 -6.07 -3.91 -2.57
N TRP A 93 -5.71 -3.38 -3.75
CA TRP A 93 -4.34 -3.41 -4.26
C TRP A 93 -3.39 -2.58 -3.40
N SER A 94 -3.81 -1.40 -2.94
CA SER A 94 -3.02 -0.55 -2.07
C SER A 94 -2.73 -1.22 -0.73
N LEU A 95 -3.73 -1.88 -0.12
CA LEU A 95 -3.53 -2.65 1.12
C LEU A 95 -2.61 -3.86 0.91
N MET A 96 -2.74 -4.56 -0.23
CA MET A 96 -1.83 -5.66 -0.58
C MET A 96 -0.40 -5.17 -0.75
N LEU A 97 -0.20 -4.00 -1.36
CA LEU A 97 1.13 -3.42 -1.56
C LEU A 97 1.75 -2.94 -0.24
N LEU A 98 0.98 -2.30 0.64
CA LEU A 98 1.44 -1.95 2.00
C LEU A 98 1.88 -3.20 2.79
N ARG A 99 1.13 -4.31 2.65
CA ARG A 99 1.53 -5.59 3.24
C ARG A 99 2.83 -6.12 2.63
N ALA A 100 2.99 -6.03 1.31
CA ALA A 100 4.19 -6.48 0.60
C ALA A 100 5.44 -5.65 0.96
N PHE A 101 5.29 -4.34 1.19
CA PHE A 101 6.35 -3.47 1.72
C PHE A 101 6.77 -3.84 3.15
N GLY A 102 5.95 -4.62 3.86
CA GLY A 102 6.20 -5.00 5.23
C GLY A 102 5.67 -3.97 6.23
N LEU A 103 4.63 -3.19 5.91
CA LEU A 103 4.01 -2.34 6.93
C LEU A 103 3.62 -3.17 8.15
N ASP A 104 3.98 -2.71 9.35
CA ASP A 104 3.60 -3.38 10.60
C ASP A 104 2.09 -3.17 10.85
N PRO A 105 1.25 -4.24 10.89
CA PRO A 105 -0.17 -4.09 11.16
C PRO A 105 -0.47 -3.53 12.56
N ALA A 106 0.48 -3.59 13.50
CA ALA A 106 0.30 -3.05 14.84
C ALA A 106 0.55 -1.54 14.91
N CYS A 107 1.22 -0.92 13.93
CA CYS A 107 1.53 0.50 13.95
C CYS A 107 0.27 1.39 13.82
N ALA A 108 0.35 2.61 14.34
CA ALA A 108 -0.79 3.53 14.36
C ALA A 108 -1.31 3.85 12.95
N GLN A 109 -0.41 4.02 11.99
CA GLN A 109 -0.74 4.33 10.59
C GLN A 109 -1.53 3.19 9.95
N ALA A 110 -1.11 1.94 10.14
CA ALA A 110 -1.81 0.77 9.62
C ALA A 110 -3.20 0.64 10.25
N ARG A 111 -3.30 0.81 11.57
CA ARG A 111 -4.58 0.76 12.30
C ARG A 111 -5.54 1.83 11.83
N GLU A 112 -5.07 3.06 11.67
CA GLU A 112 -5.88 4.17 11.16
C GLU A 112 -6.35 3.91 9.73
N ALA A 113 -5.43 3.44 8.87
CA ALA A 113 -5.76 3.13 7.49
C ALA A 113 -6.85 2.05 7.37
N VAL A 114 -6.69 0.94 8.11
CA VAL A 114 -7.67 -0.16 8.14
C VAL A 114 -8.99 0.29 8.79
N ARG A 115 -8.94 1.14 9.82
CA ARG A 115 -10.13 1.70 10.46
C ARG A 115 -10.97 2.50 9.46
N ARG A 116 -10.35 3.38 8.68
CA ARG A 116 -11.05 4.15 7.63
C ARG A 116 -11.68 3.24 6.59
N VAL A 117 -10.96 2.21 6.15
CA VAL A 117 -11.51 1.22 5.20
C VAL A 117 -12.75 0.55 5.79
N ARG A 118 -12.67 0.06 7.04
CA ARG A 118 -13.78 -0.59 7.72
C ARG A 118 -15.00 0.30 7.88
N GLU A 119 -14.80 1.59 8.18
CA GLU A 119 -15.90 2.52 8.48
C GLU A 119 -16.52 3.16 7.23
N GLN A 120 -15.78 3.25 6.13
CA GLN A 120 -16.17 4.09 4.98
C GLN A 120 -16.30 3.32 3.66
N VAL A 121 -15.80 2.09 3.58
CA VAL A 121 -15.80 1.26 2.37
C VAL A 121 -16.68 0.02 2.50
N ALA A 122 -16.73 -0.59 3.69
CA ALA A 122 -17.43 -1.85 3.97
C ALA A 122 -18.93 -1.66 4.23
#